data_AF-A0A2C9LX05-F1
#
_entry.id   AF-A0A2C9LX05-F1
#
_cell.length_a   1.000
_cell.length_b   1.000
_cell.length_c   1.000
_cell.angle_alpha   90.00
_cell.angle_beta   90.00
_cell.angle_gamma   90.00
#
_symmetry.space_group_name_H-M   'P 1'
#
loop_
_entity.id
_entity.type
_entity.pdbx_description
1 polymer ?
#
loop_
_entity_poly.entity_id
_entity_poly.type
_entity_poly.pdbx_seq_one_letter_code
_entity_poly.pdbx_strand_id
1 'polypeptide(L)'
;MGDYANTDEEENDSVHLVYMQAGRWFRQADAIIKQIKVDVVTFHLIIPVERFMVVRTRTTTDDETVLALVNALNEFLGKRFVEVVVRQKTDNPFEVALQVTPISRLDQVVKHLAQHGFDSGPAPSHVLCLQEGDIIELEFSGNIECTDNVPDQLIYKSNVPTVTYFTVKEENKFRQKEHEYFSGLICLTRKYLQPTQKSKKPMTTGQGHDDQREWKSERICSLQLNIPKYHLTPNAEPLKAPLQITDTTGPVDKDLLMTLADQMGDEWKKVAHYLGVHKARVQAIIRNVTVGERSERDAKYDMLLTWIKGAAKALDKVSALSAALDNSDRNDLAETVRRRGKGSLDTRRMTLVS
;
A
#
# COMPACT_ATOMS: atom_id res chain seq x y z
N MET A 1 49.90 -23.12 -30.26
CA MET A 1 50.92 -22.78 -29.25
C MET A 1 51.00 -21.27 -29.23
N GLY A 2 50.37 -20.66 -28.24
CA GLY A 2 50.56 -19.24 -27.93
C GLY A 2 51.23 -19.21 -26.58
N ASP A 3 52.53 -18.91 -26.57
CA ASP A 3 53.26 -18.55 -25.37
C ASP A 3 52.66 -17.24 -24.87
N TYR A 4 51.80 -17.32 -23.86
CA TYR A 4 51.48 -16.15 -23.06
C TYR A 4 52.67 -15.92 -22.16
N ALA A 5 53.30 -14.76 -22.37
CA ALA A 5 54.35 -14.23 -21.53
C ALA A 5 53.98 -14.41 -20.05
N ASN A 6 54.86 -15.09 -19.32
CA ASN A 6 55.00 -14.99 -17.87
C ASN A 6 55.16 -13.51 -17.53
N THR A 7 54.06 -12.82 -17.27
CA THR A 7 54.07 -11.48 -16.69
C THR A 7 54.39 -11.62 -15.21
N ASP A 8 55.34 -10.82 -14.72
CA ASP A 8 55.83 -10.69 -13.33
C ASP A 8 54.72 -10.55 -12.25
N GLU A 9 53.45 -10.52 -12.63
CA GLU A 9 52.29 -10.56 -11.75
C GLU A 9 52.09 -11.96 -11.10
N GLU A 10 52.45 -13.06 -11.77
CA GLU A 10 52.33 -14.41 -11.17
C GLU A 10 53.32 -14.65 -10.01
N GLU A 11 54.45 -13.93 -9.97
CA GLU A 11 55.43 -14.02 -8.86
C GLU A 11 54.92 -13.37 -7.55
N ASN A 12 53.87 -12.54 -7.63
CA ASN A 12 53.31 -11.82 -6.49
C ASN A 12 51.94 -12.32 -6.04
N ASP A 13 51.48 -13.45 -6.58
CA ASP A 13 50.19 -14.04 -6.23
C ASP A 13 50.36 -15.31 -5.37
N SER A 14 49.55 -15.41 -4.32
CA SER A 14 49.44 -16.57 -3.45
C SER A 14 48.04 -17.20 -3.61
N VAL A 15 47.99 -18.52 -3.76
CA VAL A 15 46.73 -19.27 -3.86
C VAL A 15 46.47 -20.00 -2.56
N HIS A 16 45.30 -19.76 -1.96
CA HIS A 16 44.89 -20.31 -0.67
C HIS A 16 43.69 -21.24 -0.85
N LEU A 17 43.77 -22.45 -0.28
CA LEU A 17 42.61 -23.30 -0.09
C LEU A 17 42.05 -23.07 1.32
N VAL A 18 40.81 -22.65 1.38
CA VAL A 18 40.07 -22.46 2.63
C VAL A 18 38.85 -23.38 2.66
N TYR A 19 38.52 -23.89 3.83
CA TYR A 19 37.40 -24.79 4.02
C TYR A 19 36.59 -24.45 5.26
N MET A 20 35.31 -24.79 5.23
CA MET A 20 34.38 -24.58 6.34
C MET A 20 34.14 -25.90 7.07
N GLN A 21 34.29 -25.87 8.39
CA GLN A 21 34.00 -26.99 9.28
C GLN A 21 33.36 -26.46 10.57
N ALA A 22 32.26 -27.07 11.00
CA ALA A 22 31.48 -26.62 12.16
C ALA A 22 31.08 -25.13 12.09
N GLY A 23 30.86 -24.60 10.88
CA GLY A 23 30.51 -23.20 10.65
C GLY A 23 31.64 -22.17 10.78
N ARG A 24 32.91 -22.61 10.87
CA ARG A 24 34.08 -21.71 10.87
C ARG A 24 34.97 -21.99 9.66
N TRP A 25 35.59 -20.95 9.13
CA TRP A 25 36.54 -21.04 8.02
C TRP A 25 37.96 -21.27 8.52
N PHE A 26 38.65 -22.21 7.89
CA PHE A 26 40.02 -22.58 8.18
C PHE A 26 40.84 -22.56 6.90
N ARG A 27 42.11 -22.16 7.01
CA ARG A 27 43.08 -22.27 5.91
C ARG A 27 43.76 -23.63 5.98
N GLN A 28 43.91 -24.28 4.83
CA GLN A 28 44.77 -25.44 4.70
C GLN A 28 46.21 -24.99 4.40
N ALA A 29 47.11 -25.17 5.37
CA ALA A 29 48.49 -24.66 5.30
C ALA A 29 49.32 -25.28 4.14
N ASP A 30 49.11 -26.56 3.85
CA ASP A 30 49.91 -27.32 2.86
C ASP A 30 49.08 -27.83 1.68
N ALA A 31 48.09 -27.03 1.23
CA ALA A 31 47.29 -27.41 0.09
C ALA A 31 48.10 -27.30 -1.21
N ILE A 32 48.41 -28.45 -1.83
CA ILE A 32 49.00 -28.49 -3.17
C ILE A 32 47.88 -28.24 -4.19
N ILE A 33 47.81 -27.02 -4.71
CA ILE A 33 46.85 -26.61 -5.73
C ILE A 33 47.57 -26.60 -7.08
N LYS A 34 47.15 -27.48 -7.99
CA LYS A 34 47.70 -27.59 -9.35
C LYS A 34 46.76 -26.90 -10.33
N GLN A 35 47.25 -25.96 -11.11
CA GLN A 35 46.50 -25.35 -12.21
C GLN A 35 46.59 -26.26 -13.44
N ILE A 36 45.45 -26.73 -13.95
CA ILE A 36 45.38 -27.64 -15.11
C ILE A 36 45.06 -26.85 -16.38
N LYS A 37 44.21 -25.82 -16.28
CA LYS A 37 43.85 -24.89 -17.35
C LYS A 37 43.76 -23.48 -16.76
N VAL A 38 43.61 -22.48 -17.62
CA VAL A 38 43.49 -21.05 -17.22
C VAL A 38 42.51 -20.89 -16.04
N ASP A 39 41.31 -21.45 -16.12
CA ASP A 39 40.26 -21.31 -15.09
C ASP A 39 39.97 -22.58 -14.29
N VAL A 40 40.89 -23.56 -14.28
CA VAL A 40 40.66 -24.85 -13.62
C VAL A 40 41.84 -25.23 -12.74
N VAL A 41 41.55 -25.40 -11.45
CA VAL A 41 42.50 -25.88 -10.43
C VAL A 41 42.10 -27.26 -9.92
N THR A 42 43.07 -28.02 -9.45
CA THR A 42 42.87 -29.32 -8.81
C THR A 42 43.68 -29.40 -7.53
N PHE A 43 43.05 -29.87 -6.48
CA PHE A 43 43.63 -30.04 -5.16
C PHE A 43 43.04 -31.29 -4.51
N HIS A 44 43.67 -31.77 -3.45
CA HIS A 44 43.21 -32.93 -2.72
C HIS A 44 42.66 -32.52 -1.34
N LEU A 45 41.45 -32.98 -1.03
CA LEU A 45 40.84 -32.81 0.29
C LEU A 45 41.16 -34.03 1.15
N ILE A 46 41.80 -33.80 2.29
CA ILE A 46 42.21 -34.86 3.22
C ILE A 46 41.01 -35.32 4.09
N ILE A 47 40.07 -34.40 4.33
CA ILE A 47 38.87 -34.62 5.14
C ILE A 47 37.62 -34.16 4.38
N PRO A 48 36.45 -34.72 4.66
CA PRO A 48 35.19 -34.16 4.20
C PRO A 48 34.97 -32.79 4.85
N VAL A 49 34.64 -31.79 4.03
CA VAL A 49 34.41 -30.41 4.45
C VAL A 49 33.00 -29.98 4.05
N GLU A 50 32.40 -29.04 4.79
CA GLU A 50 31.04 -28.56 4.51
C GLU A 50 31.00 -27.70 3.24
N ARG A 51 31.99 -26.81 3.11
CA ARG A 51 32.21 -25.92 1.96
C ARG A 51 33.70 -25.67 1.81
N PHE A 52 34.13 -25.27 0.62
CA PHE A 52 35.49 -24.81 0.37
C PHE A 52 35.49 -23.64 -0.60
N MET A 53 36.55 -22.84 -0.57
CA MET A 53 36.86 -21.82 -1.58
C MET A 53 38.35 -21.88 -1.91
N VAL A 54 38.68 -21.61 -3.16
CA VAL A 54 40.06 -21.34 -3.58
C VAL A 54 40.14 -19.85 -3.87
N VAL A 55 41.02 -19.16 -3.16
CA VAL A 55 41.16 -17.70 -3.28
C VAL A 55 42.60 -17.39 -3.68
N ARG A 56 42.74 -16.61 -4.76
CA ARG A 56 44.02 -16.04 -5.18
C ARG A 56 44.10 -14.62 -4.62
N THR A 57 45.16 -14.33 -3.87
CA THR A 57 45.44 -13.01 -3.29
C THR A 57 46.87 -12.62 -3.63
N ARG A 58 47.27 -11.40 -3.29
CA ARG A 58 48.68 -11.01 -3.37
C ARG A 58 49.47 -11.69 -2.25
N THR A 59 50.74 -12.00 -2.47
CA THR A 59 51.65 -12.61 -1.49
C THR A 59 51.82 -11.77 -0.22
N THR A 60 51.55 -10.47 -0.29
CA THR A 60 51.58 -9.55 0.86
C THR A 60 50.36 -9.66 1.78
N THR A 61 49.32 -10.40 1.39
CA THR A 61 48.09 -10.54 2.18
C THR A 61 48.32 -11.56 3.29
N ASP A 62 48.10 -11.13 4.54
CA ASP A 62 48.17 -11.98 5.72
C ASP A 62 46.98 -12.95 5.80
N ASP A 63 47.21 -14.07 6.49
CA ASP A 63 46.22 -15.14 6.61
C ASP A 63 44.92 -14.72 7.30
N GLU A 64 45.00 -13.81 8.27
CA GLU A 64 43.81 -13.30 8.95
C GLU A 64 42.94 -12.50 7.99
N THR A 65 43.56 -11.65 7.15
CA THR A 65 42.87 -10.92 6.08
C THR A 65 42.25 -11.87 5.05
N VAL A 66 42.91 -12.97 4.66
CA VAL A 66 42.33 -13.96 3.74
C VAL A 66 41.07 -14.59 4.36
N LEU A 67 41.12 -15.00 5.63
CA LEU A 67 39.95 -15.56 6.30
C LEU A 67 38.83 -14.53 6.48
N ALA A 68 39.15 -13.28 6.76
CA ALA A 68 38.17 -12.19 6.83
C ALA A 68 37.48 -11.96 5.47
N LEU A 69 38.26 -11.95 4.38
CA LEU A 69 37.75 -11.84 3.01
C LEU A 69 36.82 -12.99 2.67
N VAL A 70 37.21 -14.23 2.98
CA VAL A 70 36.41 -15.44 2.73
C VAL A 70 35.10 -15.42 3.52
N ASN A 71 35.15 -14.99 4.78
CA ASN A 71 33.95 -14.82 5.59
C ASN A 71 32.99 -13.81 4.95
N ALA A 72 33.51 -12.64 4.53
CA ALA A 72 32.71 -11.63 3.86
C ALA A 72 32.13 -12.16 2.55
N LEU A 73 32.94 -12.81 1.71
CA LEU A 73 32.49 -13.43 0.46
C LEU A 73 31.40 -14.47 0.70
N ASN A 74 31.55 -15.37 1.67
CA ASN A 74 30.52 -16.34 2.01
C ASN A 74 29.22 -15.68 2.47
N GLU A 75 29.31 -14.62 3.27
CA GLU A 75 28.13 -13.86 3.70
C GLU A 75 27.41 -13.20 2.50
N PHE A 76 28.17 -12.53 1.63
CA PHE A 76 27.60 -11.84 0.47
C PHE A 76 27.08 -12.81 -0.60
N LEU A 77 27.81 -13.89 -0.89
CA LEU A 77 27.37 -14.93 -1.83
C LEU A 77 26.20 -15.74 -1.28
N GLY A 78 25.98 -15.74 0.04
CA GLY A 78 24.80 -16.32 0.67
C GLY A 78 23.55 -15.45 0.54
N LYS A 79 23.69 -14.14 0.36
CA LYS A 79 22.56 -13.20 0.24
C LYS A 79 21.83 -13.38 -1.09
N ARG A 80 20.51 -13.34 -1.02
CA ARG A 80 19.58 -13.43 -2.14
C ARG A 80 18.63 -12.25 -2.07
N PHE A 81 18.65 -11.45 -3.13
CA PHE A 81 17.72 -10.33 -3.28
C PHE A 81 16.42 -10.85 -3.88
N VAL A 82 15.34 -10.69 -3.13
CA VAL A 82 14.03 -11.24 -3.45
C VAL A 82 12.94 -10.20 -3.25
N GLU A 83 11.81 -10.42 -3.90
CA GLU A 83 10.57 -9.72 -3.61
C GLU A 83 9.46 -10.72 -3.33
N VAL A 84 8.50 -10.28 -2.53
CA VAL A 84 7.31 -11.06 -2.19
C VAL A 84 6.18 -10.60 -3.08
N VAL A 85 5.62 -11.55 -3.82
CA VAL A 85 4.48 -11.33 -4.70
C VAL A 85 3.27 -11.96 -4.05
N VAL A 86 2.21 -11.17 -3.90
CA VAL A 86 0.90 -11.63 -3.45
C VAL A 86 -0.11 -11.25 -4.50
N ARG A 87 -0.86 -12.23 -4.98
CA ARG A 87 -1.92 -12.04 -5.99
C ARG A 87 -3.20 -12.73 -5.57
N GLN A 88 -4.33 -12.17 -5.98
CA GLN A 88 -5.66 -12.70 -5.78
C GLN A 88 -6.21 -13.19 -7.12
N LYS A 89 -6.99 -14.26 -7.08
CA LYS A 89 -7.61 -14.80 -8.28
C LYS A 89 -8.74 -13.90 -8.76
N THR A 90 -8.85 -13.67 -10.06
CA THR A 90 -9.87 -12.80 -10.67
C THR A 90 -11.28 -13.34 -10.42
N ASP A 91 -11.46 -14.65 -10.62
CA ASP A 91 -12.75 -15.33 -10.48
C ASP A 91 -13.18 -15.49 -9.01
N ASN A 92 -12.20 -15.62 -8.12
CA ASN A 92 -12.42 -15.85 -6.70
C ASN A 92 -11.42 -15.03 -5.86
N PRO A 93 -11.74 -13.79 -5.48
CA PRO A 93 -10.82 -12.92 -4.74
C PRO A 93 -10.45 -13.42 -3.33
N PHE A 94 -11.12 -14.46 -2.84
CA PHE A 94 -10.77 -15.12 -1.58
C PHE A 94 -9.57 -16.06 -1.76
N GLU A 95 -9.29 -16.55 -2.97
CA GLU A 95 -8.10 -17.33 -3.28
C GLU A 95 -6.89 -16.42 -3.51
N VAL A 96 -5.83 -16.66 -2.74
CA VAL A 96 -4.58 -15.88 -2.74
C VAL A 96 -3.42 -16.80 -3.09
N ALA A 97 -2.52 -16.30 -3.93
CA ALA A 97 -1.22 -16.89 -4.21
C ALA A 97 -0.13 -15.99 -3.64
N LEU A 98 0.73 -16.56 -2.79
CA LEU A 98 1.92 -15.90 -2.25
C LEU A 98 3.18 -16.61 -2.75
N GLN A 99 4.13 -15.86 -3.27
CA GLN A 99 5.42 -16.39 -3.68
C GLN A 99 6.55 -15.43 -3.34
N VAL A 100 7.63 -15.97 -2.77
CA VAL A 100 8.89 -15.25 -2.57
C VAL A 100 9.82 -15.61 -3.72
N THR A 101 10.20 -14.63 -4.54
CA THR A 101 10.95 -14.87 -5.78
C THR A 101 12.18 -13.99 -5.90
N PRO A 102 13.31 -14.49 -6.44
CA PRO A 102 14.43 -13.62 -6.82
C PRO A 102 13.99 -12.54 -7.81
N ILE A 103 14.55 -11.34 -7.67
CA ILE A 103 14.23 -10.18 -8.52
C ILE A 103 14.42 -10.52 -10.01
N SER A 104 15.44 -11.31 -10.33
CA SER A 104 15.74 -11.74 -11.71
C SER A 104 14.62 -12.55 -12.38
N ARG A 105 13.68 -13.12 -11.61
CA ARG A 105 12.55 -13.92 -12.09
C ARG A 105 11.19 -13.29 -11.78
N LEU A 106 11.15 -12.06 -11.26
CA LEU A 106 9.92 -11.41 -10.84
C LEU A 106 8.89 -11.34 -11.97
N ASP A 107 9.28 -10.80 -13.13
CA ASP A 107 8.38 -10.65 -14.28
C ASP A 107 7.84 -11.99 -14.79
N GLN A 108 8.67 -13.03 -14.77
CA GLN A 108 8.26 -14.37 -15.17
C GLN A 108 7.22 -14.95 -14.20
N VAL A 109 7.44 -14.77 -12.89
CA VAL A 109 6.51 -15.21 -11.86
C VAL A 109 5.18 -14.46 -11.93
N VAL A 110 5.21 -13.13 -12.07
CA VAL A 110 3.97 -12.34 -12.18
C VAL A 110 3.17 -12.74 -13.42
N LYS A 111 3.82 -12.95 -14.56
CA LYS A 111 3.15 -13.46 -15.77
C LYS A 111 2.60 -14.87 -15.59
N HIS A 112 3.35 -15.75 -14.94
CA HIS A 112 2.91 -17.12 -14.66
C HIS A 112 1.69 -17.13 -13.74
N LEU A 113 1.67 -16.32 -12.67
CA LEU A 113 0.51 -16.19 -11.78
C LEU A 113 -0.71 -15.65 -12.53
N ALA A 114 -0.53 -14.62 -13.36
CA ALA A 114 -1.60 -14.07 -14.18
C ALA A 114 -2.20 -15.11 -15.15
N GLN A 115 -1.37 -15.97 -15.76
CA GLN A 115 -1.84 -17.08 -16.61
C GLN A 115 -2.70 -18.11 -15.85
N HIS A 116 -2.52 -18.23 -14.54
CA HIS A 116 -3.31 -19.09 -13.66
C HIS A 116 -4.53 -18.36 -13.06
N GLY A 117 -4.84 -17.15 -13.55
CA GLY A 117 -5.97 -16.34 -13.09
C GLY A 117 -5.68 -15.48 -11.86
N PHE A 118 -4.42 -15.40 -11.40
CA PHE A 118 -4.01 -14.55 -10.28
C PHE A 118 -3.42 -13.23 -10.79
N ASP A 119 -4.28 -12.36 -11.33
CA ASP A 119 -3.89 -11.08 -11.91
C ASP A 119 -4.05 -9.89 -10.95
N SER A 120 -5.00 -9.97 -10.01
CA SER A 120 -5.36 -8.91 -9.07
C SER A 120 -4.44 -8.91 -7.85
N GLY A 121 -4.33 -7.77 -7.16
CA GLY A 121 -3.56 -7.64 -5.92
C GLY A 121 -2.62 -6.43 -5.88
N PRO A 122 -1.90 -6.25 -4.77
CA PRO A 122 -0.95 -5.16 -4.60
C PRO A 122 0.28 -5.31 -5.51
N ALA A 123 1.06 -4.24 -5.63
CA ALA A 123 2.40 -4.34 -6.19
C ALA A 123 3.28 -5.28 -5.34
N PRO A 124 4.32 -5.90 -5.93
CA PRO A 124 5.31 -6.66 -5.18
C PRO A 124 5.90 -5.86 -4.01
N SER A 125 6.44 -6.57 -3.01
CA SER A 125 7.11 -5.91 -1.88
C SER A 125 8.34 -5.12 -2.32
N HIS A 126 8.88 -4.32 -1.42
CA HIS A 126 10.24 -3.82 -1.57
C HIS A 126 11.25 -5.00 -1.61
N VAL A 127 12.45 -4.72 -2.12
CA VAL A 127 13.55 -5.70 -2.17
C VAL A 127 13.95 -6.13 -0.77
N LEU A 128 13.90 -7.43 -0.53
CA LEU A 128 14.34 -8.10 0.69
C LEU A 128 15.65 -8.85 0.46
N CYS A 129 16.43 -8.99 1.52
CA CYS A 129 17.66 -9.77 1.50
C CYS A 129 17.49 -11.02 2.36
N LEU A 130 17.37 -12.19 1.73
CA LEU A 130 17.25 -13.49 2.40
C LEU A 130 18.50 -14.35 2.18
N GLN A 131 18.58 -15.47 2.89
CA GLN A 131 19.58 -16.53 2.72
C GLN A 131 18.87 -17.87 2.53
N GLU A 132 19.56 -18.81 1.88
CA GLU A 132 19.05 -20.18 1.71
C GLU A 132 18.74 -20.83 3.06
N GLY A 133 17.53 -21.39 3.19
CA GLY A 133 17.10 -22.05 4.42
C GLY A 133 16.47 -21.13 5.46
N ASP A 134 16.38 -19.82 5.21
CA ASP A 134 15.60 -18.92 6.05
C ASP A 134 14.15 -19.38 6.13
N ILE A 135 13.57 -19.29 7.33
CA ILE A 135 12.17 -19.61 7.58
C ILE A 135 11.37 -18.31 7.49
N ILE A 136 10.26 -18.34 6.77
CA ILE A 136 9.35 -17.22 6.60
C ILE A 136 7.99 -17.62 7.19
N GLU A 137 7.56 -16.88 8.20
CA GLU A 137 6.27 -17.07 8.85
C GLU A 137 5.27 -16.05 8.33
N LEU A 138 4.03 -16.52 8.16
CA LEU A 138 2.92 -15.72 7.68
C LEU A 138 1.99 -15.36 8.84
N GLU A 139 1.74 -14.06 9.01
CA GLU A 139 0.79 -13.55 9.97
C GLU A 139 -0.27 -12.70 9.26
N PHE A 140 -1.53 -12.84 9.67
CA PHE A 140 -2.65 -12.07 9.14
C PHE A 140 -3.05 -11.00 10.14
N SER A 141 -3.28 -9.78 9.66
CA SER A 141 -3.66 -8.65 10.49
C SER A 141 -4.72 -7.79 9.81
N GLY A 142 -5.52 -7.06 10.59
CA GLY A 142 -6.55 -6.17 10.08
C GLY A 142 -7.94 -6.78 10.19
N ASN A 143 -8.62 -6.96 9.06
CA ASN A 143 -9.96 -7.57 9.00
C ASN A 143 -9.99 -8.78 8.07
N ILE A 144 -8.85 -9.45 7.92
CA ILE A 144 -8.67 -10.63 7.06
C ILE A 144 -8.02 -11.72 7.90
N GLU A 145 -8.52 -12.94 7.77
CA GLU A 145 -7.95 -14.15 8.36
C GLU A 145 -7.82 -15.25 7.30
N CYS A 146 -6.90 -16.19 7.52
CA CYS A 146 -6.74 -17.36 6.67
C CYS A 146 -7.70 -18.47 7.12
N THR A 147 -8.44 -19.06 6.18
CA THR A 147 -9.30 -20.24 6.46
C THR A 147 -8.52 -21.53 6.42
N ASP A 148 -7.46 -21.56 5.62
CA ASP A 148 -6.74 -22.78 5.30
C ASP A 148 -5.65 -23.07 6.31
N ASN A 149 -5.32 -24.35 6.47
CA ASN A 149 -4.21 -24.79 7.30
C ASN A 149 -2.91 -24.64 6.49
N VAL A 150 -2.51 -23.39 6.27
CA VAL A 150 -1.27 -23.05 5.56
C VAL A 150 -0.10 -23.47 6.43
N PRO A 151 1.00 -24.01 5.87
CA PRO A 151 2.19 -24.22 6.65
C PRO A 151 2.62 -22.90 7.29
N ASP A 152 2.64 -22.87 8.63
CA ASP A 152 3.05 -21.71 9.42
C ASP A 152 4.47 -21.22 9.06
N GLN A 153 5.27 -22.09 8.44
CA GLN A 153 6.68 -21.89 8.12
C GLN A 153 6.99 -22.26 6.67
N LEU A 154 7.38 -21.25 5.89
CA LEU A 154 7.87 -21.40 4.52
C LEU A 154 9.40 -21.35 4.52
N ILE A 155 10.06 -22.40 4.06
CA ILE A 155 11.53 -22.39 3.94
C ILE A 155 11.92 -21.80 2.59
N TYR A 156 12.67 -20.69 2.61
CA TYR A 156 13.16 -20.06 1.39
C TYR A 156 14.25 -20.91 0.74
N LYS A 157 14.03 -21.22 -0.54
CA LYS A 157 14.96 -21.95 -1.41
C LYS A 157 15.01 -21.26 -2.76
N SER A 158 16.14 -20.68 -3.15
CA SER A 158 16.18 -19.91 -4.41
C SER A 158 15.90 -20.77 -5.64
N ASN A 159 16.29 -22.04 -5.64
CA ASN A 159 16.15 -22.90 -6.81
C ASN A 159 14.81 -23.66 -6.87
N VAL A 160 13.97 -23.58 -5.84
CA VAL A 160 12.67 -24.26 -5.79
C VAL A 160 11.57 -23.20 -5.84
N PRO A 161 10.87 -23.05 -6.98
CA PRO A 161 9.73 -22.14 -7.04
C PRO A 161 8.58 -22.73 -6.21
N THR A 162 8.38 -22.18 -5.02
CA THR A 162 7.28 -22.56 -4.14
C THR A 162 6.22 -21.46 -4.15
N VAL A 163 5.04 -21.78 -4.67
CA VAL A 163 3.86 -20.92 -4.56
C VAL A 163 2.99 -21.46 -3.44
N THR A 164 2.66 -20.60 -2.49
CA THR A 164 1.75 -20.92 -1.41
C THR A 164 0.38 -20.40 -1.77
N TYR A 165 -0.57 -21.31 -1.98
CA TYR A 165 -1.97 -20.97 -2.21
C TYR A 165 -2.75 -21.12 -0.92
N PHE A 166 -3.60 -20.14 -0.63
CA PHE A 166 -4.48 -20.17 0.53
C PHE A 166 -5.70 -19.29 0.32
N THR A 167 -6.72 -19.57 1.10
CA THR A 167 -7.99 -18.88 1.07
C THR A 167 -8.09 -17.95 2.28
N VAL A 168 -8.50 -16.71 2.01
CA VAL A 168 -8.71 -15.69 3.02
C VAL A 168 -10.20 -15.40 3.18
N LYS A 169 -10.62 -15.01 4.38
CA LYS A 169 -11.98 -14.52 4.66
C LYS A 169 -11.93 -13.27 5.53
N GLU A 170 -13.04 -12.55 5.60
CA GLU A 170 -13.17 -11.46 6.55
C GLU A 170 -13.25 -11.97 8.00
N GLU A 171 -12.47 -11.35 8.88
CA GLU A 171 -12.49 -11.67 10.33
C GLU A 171 -13.78 -11.12 10.97
N ASN A 172 -14.15 -9.87 10.64
CA ASN A 172 -15.33 -9.21 11.16
C ASN A 172 -16.14 -8.50 10.07
N LYS A 173 -17.32 -9.06 9.78
CA LYS A 173 -18.28 -8.56 8.78
C LYS A 173 -18.82 -7.16 9.07
N PHE A 174 -18.72 -6.69 10.32
CA PHE A 174 -19.23 -5.39 10.75
C PHE A 174 -18.18 -4.30 10.78
N ARG A 175 -16.90 -4.61 10.51
CA ARG A 175 -15.86 -3.59 10.37
C ARG A 175 -15.84 -3.04 8.94
N GLN A 176 -15.25 -1.85 8.78
CA GLN A 176 -15.07 -1.21 7.48
C GLN A 176 -16.38 -0.99 6.70
N LYS A 177 -17.55 -0.83 7.36
CA LYS A 177 -18.88 -0.80 6.70
C LYS A 177 -18.98 0.19 5.54
N GLU A 178 -18.28 1.31 5.62
CA GLU A 178 -18.30 2.39 4.63
C GLU A 178 -17.39 2.12 3.41
N HIS A 179 -16.57 1.06 3.45
CA HIS A 179 -15.73 0.66 2.33
C HIS A 179 -16.40 -0.43 1.48
N GLU A 180 -16.12 -0.45 0.18
CA GLU A 180 -16.58 -1.48 -0.75
C GLU A 180 -15.87 -2.84 -0.54
N TYR A 181 -14.71 -2.81 0.13
CA TYR A 181 -13.86 -3.97 0.37
C TYR A 181 -13.58 -4.13 1.86
N PHE A 182 -13.37 -5.38 2.29
CA PHE A 182 -12.68 -5.69 3.53
C PHE A 182 -11.18 -5.66 3.26
N SER A 183 -10.44 -4.82 3.97
CA SER A 183 -8.99 -4.67 3.81
C SER A 183 -8.24 -5.24 5.00
N GLY A 184 -7.14 -5.93 4.71
CA GLY A 184 -6.24 -6.50 5.70
C GLY A 184 -4.81 -6.58 5.18
N LEU A 185 -3.91 -7.03 6.04
CA LEU A 185 -2.47 -7.11 5.77
C LEU A 185 -1.99 -8.55 5.97
N ILE A 186 -1.20 -9.03 5.03
CA ILE A 186 -0.33 -10.19 5.22
C ILE A 186 1.02 -9.65 5.67
N CYS A 187 1.50 -10.15 6.80
CA CYS A 187 2.76 -9.77 7.42
C CYS A 187 3.70 -10.97 7.34
N LEU A 188 4.93 -10.73 6.87
CA LEU A 188 5.93 -11.79 6.74
C LEU A 188 7.03 -11.54 7.77
N THR A 189 7.34 -12.57 8.56
CA THR A 189 8.39 -12.55 9.58
C THR A 189 9.44 -13.59 9.23
N ARG A 190 10.70 -13.16 9.13
CA ARG A 190 11.84 -14.03 8.87
C ARG A 190 12.38 -14.56 10.20
N LYS A 191 12.51 -15.87 10.30
CA LYS A 191 13.25 -16.58 11.35
C LYS A 191 14.55 -17.14 10.77
N TYR A 192 15.66 -16.75 11.38
CA TYR A 192 16.99 -17.21 10.98
C TYR A 192 17.88 -17.41 12.18
N LEU A 193 18.87 -18.27 12.00
CA LEU A 193 19.82 -18.63 13.03
C LEU A 193 21.04 -17.71 12.93
N GLN A 194 21.29 -16.89 13.95
CA GLN A 194 22.46 -16.02 13.96
C GLN A 194 23.51 -16.55 14.94
N PRO A 195 24.80 -16.57 14.56
CA PRO A 195 25.88 -16.78 15.52
C PRO A 195 25.82 -15.70 16.60
N THR A 196 25.84 -16.08 17.89
CA THR A 196 25.92 -15.10 18.97
C THR A 196 27.21 -14.29 18.83
N GLN A 197 27.06 -12.99 18.56
CA GLN A 197 28.19 -12.08 18.68
C GLN A 197 28.47 -11.88 20.17
N LYS A 198 29.65 -12.30 20.61
CA LYS A 198 30.13 -12.06 21.97
C LYS A 198 29.99 -10.58 22.30
N SER A 199 29.09 -10.23 23.21
CA SER A 199 29.23 -8.97 23.93
C SER A 199 30.60 -9.01 24.62
N LYS A 200 31.43 -7.98 24.42
CA LYS A 200 32.72 -7.83 25.10
C LYS A 200 32.48 -7.65 26.60
N LYS A 201 32.16 -8.72 27.32
CA LYS A 201 32.26 -8.76 28.78
C LYS A 201 33.67 -9.22 29.13
N PRO A 202 34.36 -8.54 30.07
CA PRO A 202 35.68 -8.96 30.52
C PRO A 202 35.60 -10.37 31.11
N MET A 203 36.55 -11.20 30.67
CA MET A 203 36.61 -12.64 30.86
C MET A 203 36.99 -12.98 32.31
N THR A 204 36.08 -13.57 33.08
CA THR A 204 36.45 -14.36 34.27
C THR A 204 36.32 -15.84 33.95
N THR A 205 37.49 -16.46 33.79
CA THR A 205 37.83 -17.88 34.00
C THR A 205 36.92 -18.95 33.38
N GLY A 206 37.39 -19.52 32.28
CA GLY A 206 37.55 -20.97 32.13
C GLY A 206 36.28 -21.81 32.09
N GLN A 207 35.41 -21.61 31.09
CA GLN A 207 34.44 -22.62 30.66
C GLN A 207 34.35 -22.64 29.13
N GLY A 208 34.14 -23.84 28.58
CA GLY A 208 34.21 -24.16 27.16
C GLY A 208 33.46 -23.19 26.26
N HIS A 209 34.03 -22.97 25.09
CA HIS A 209 33.55 -22.08 24.04
C HIS A 209 32.31 -22.69 23.36
N ASP A 210 31.16 -22.61 24.02
CA ASP A 210 29.88 -23.03 23.44
C ASP A 210 29.38 -21.91 22.52
N ASP A 211 29.57 -22.08 21.20
CA ASP A 211 29.04 -21.18 20.17
C ASP A 211 27.51 -21.37 20.10
N GLN A 212 26.79 -20.81 21.07
CA GLN A 212 25.33 -20.92 21.11
C GLN A 212 24.71 -20.15 19.94
N ARG A 213 24.01 -20.87 19.07
CA ARG A 213 23.28 -20.28 17.96
C ARG A 213 21.88 -19.87 18.44
N GLU A 214 21.56 -18.59 18.33
CA GLU A 214 20.26 -18.06 18.75
C GLU A 214 19.34 -17.89 17.54
N TRP A 215 18.08 -18.27 17.71
CA TRP A 215 17.02 -17.96 16.74
C TRP A 215 16.64 -16.50 16.87
N LYS A 216 16.75 -15.76 15.76
CA LYS A 216 16.25 -14.39 15.65
C LYS A 216 15.04 -14.34 14.73
N SER A 217 14.14 -13.41 15.04
CA SER A 217 12.92 -13.16 14.27
C SER A 217 12.83 -11.67 13.94
N GLU A 218 12.56 -11.34 12.68
CA GLU A 218 12.38 -9.95 12.22
C GLU A 218 11.24 -9.85 11.20
N ARG A 219 10.40 -8.83 11.29
CA ARG A 219 9.34 -8.58 10.29
C ARG A 219 9.97 -7.99 9.04
N ILE A 220 9.84 -8.70 7.92
CA ILE A 220 10.50 -8.34 6.65
C ILE A 220 9.61 -7.53 5.73
N CYS A 221 8.31 -7.81 5.65
CA CYS A 221 7.40 -7.01 4.82
C CYS A 221 5.94 -7.14 5.22
N SER A 222 5.10 -6.29 4.64
CA SER A 222 3.66 -6.35 4.80
C SER A 222 2.97 -5.92 3.52
N LEU A 223 1.99 -6.72 3.08
CA LEU A 223 1.29 -6.54 1.82
C LEU A 223 -0.21 -6.46 2.09
N GLN A 224 -0.88 -5.49 1.46
CA GLN A 224 -2.31 -5.28 1.65
C GLN A 224 -3.13 -6.16 0.70
N LEU A 225 -4.15 -6.80 1.25
CA LEU A 225 -5.18 -7.52 0.51
C LEU A 225 -6.54 -6.82 0.66
N ASN A 226 -7.36 -6.94 -0.38
CA ASN A 226 -8.72 -6.40 -0.39
C ASN A 226 -9.69 -7.49 -0.85
N ILE A 227 -10.69 -7.79 -0.02
CA ILE A 227 -11.74 -8.77 -0.32
C ILE A 227 -13.05 -8.02 -0.59
N PRO A 228 -13.65 -8.14 -1.78
CA PRO A 228 -14.93 -7.51 -2.10
C PRO A 228 -16.10 -8.04 -1.26
N LYS A 229 -17.02 -7.13 -0.92
CA LYS A 229 -18.21 -7.41 -0.11
C LYS A 229 -19.39 -7.90 -0.97
N TYR A 230 -19.34 -9.12 -1.47
CA TYR A 230 -20.40 -9.66 -2.35
C TYR A 230 -21.79 -9.85 -1.70
N HIS A 231 -21.89 -9.73 -0.38
CA HIS A 231 -23.02 -10.23 0.42
C HIS A 231 -23.55 -9.19 1.41
N LEU A 232 -23.06 -7.95 1.35
CA LEU A 232 -23.73 -6.83 1.98
C LEU A 232 -24.53 -6.17 0.86
N THR A 233 -25.86 -6.34 0.90
CA THR A 233 -26.75 -5.45 0.15
C THR A 233 -26.20 -4.04 0.32
N PRO A 234 -25.90 -3.29 -0.76
CA PRO A 234 -25.48 -1.91 -0.61
C PRO A 234 -26.50 -1.28 0.32
N ASN A 235 -26.03 -0.73 1.45
CA ASN A 235 -26.92 0.04 2.31
C ASN A 235 -27.63 0.98 1.35
N ALA A 236 -28.96 0.83 1.23
CA ALA A 236 -29.75 1.72 0.41
C ALA A 236 -29.24 3.12 0.70
N GLU A 237 -28.77 3.84 -0.34
CA GLU A 237 -28.33 5.21 -0.17
C GLU A 237 -29.30 5.83 0.82
N PRO A 238 -28.82 6.37 1.96
CA PRO A 238 -29.74 6.84 2.99
C PRO A 238 -30.71 7.76 2.27
N LEU A 239 -31.96 7.30 2.14
CA LEU A 239 -33.00 8.00 1.41
C LEU A 239 -33.04 9.35 2.11
N LYS A 240 -32.43 10.35 1.49
CA LYS A 240 -32.45 11.72 2.01
C LYS A 240 -33.94 11.99 2.10
N ALA A 241 -34.46 12.05 3.33
CA ALA A 241 -35.88 12.24 3.56
C ALA A 241 -36.34 13.34 2.59
N PRO A 242 -37.37 13.10 1.76
CA PRO A 242 -37.80 14.09 0.78
C PRO A 242 -37.97 15.41 1.52
N LEU A 243 -37.07 16.35 1.25
CA LEU A 243 -36.98 17.61 1.97
C LEU A 243 -38.14 18.48 1.48
N GLN A 244 -39.34 18.20 1.97
CA GLN A 244 -40.49 19.06 1.78
C GLN A 244 -40.32 20.28 2.68
N ILE A 245 -40.28 21.46 2.07
CA ILE A 245 -40.39 22.73 2.77
C ILE A 245 -41.83 22.79 3.28
N THR A 246 -42.05 22.51 4.57
CA THR A 246 -43.40 22.53 5.18
C THR A 246 -43.90 23.92 5.53
N ASP A 247 -43.11 24.98 5.33
CA ASP A 247 -43.52 26.36 5.62
C ASP A 247 -43.78 27.14 4.33
N THR A 248 -44.91 26.88 3.69
CA THR A 248 -45.44 27.61 2.52
C THR A 248 -46.11 28.96 2.87
N THR A 249 -45.95 29.46 4.09
CA THR A 249 -46.60 30.71 4.56
C THR A 249 -45.70 31.94 4.58
N GLY A 250 -44.47 31.84 4.05
CA GLY A 250 -43.51 32.94 3.94
C GLY A 250 -43.45 33.57 2.54
N PRO A 251 -43.03 34.85 2.41
CA PRO A 251 -42.92 35.56 1.13
C PRO A 251 -41.88 34.98 0.14
N VAL A 252 -41.00 34.10 0.62
CA VAL A 252 -40.05 33.34 -0.20
C VAL A 252 -40.45 31.87 -0.12
N ASP A 253 -41.30 31.45 -1.05
CA ASP A 253 -41.87 30.11 -1.15
C ASP A 253 -41.15 29.26 -2.21
N LYS A 254 -41.53 27.98 -2.27
CA LYS A 254 -40.97 27.01 -3.23
C LYS A 254 -41.11 27.48 -4.69
N ASP A 255 -42.25 28.09 -5.01
CA ASP A 255 -42.58 28.53 -6.36
C ASP A 255 -41.73 29.73 -6.79
N LEU A 256 -41.46 30.68 -5.88
CA LEU A 256 -40.53 31.78 -6.13
C LEU A 256 -39.11 31.24 -6.37
N LEU A 257 -38.64 30.31 -5.53
CA LEU A 257 -37.30 29.75 -5.69
C LEU A 257 -37.15 28.98 -7.02
N MET A 258 -38.19 28.26 -7.45
CA MET A 258 -38.18 27.57 -8.74
C MET A 258 -38.18 28.56 -9.91
N THR A 259 -38.99 29.62 -9.83
CA THR A 259 -39.02 30.69 -10.85
C THR A 259 -37.69 31.41 -10.96
N LEU A 260 -37.04 31.69 -9.83
CA LEU A 260 -35.71 32.30 -9.80
C LEU A 260 -34.65 31.34 -10.36
N ALA A 261 -34.71 30.05 -10.03
CA ALA A 261 -33.80 29.04 -10.57
C ALA A 261 -33.85 28.97 -12.10
N ASP A 262 -35.03 29.15 -12.69
CA ASP A 262 -35.21 29.24 -14.13
C ASP A 262 -34.61 30.51 -14.75
N GLN A 263 -34.72 31.64 -14.06
CA GLN A 263 -34.39 32.93 -14.66
C GLN A 263 -32.99 33.44 -14.31
N MET A 264 -32.32 32.90 -13.29
CA MET A 264 -31.02 33.40 -12.79
C MET A 264 -29.83 33.30 -13.76
N GLY A 265 -29.92 32.50 -14.83
CA GLY A 265 -28.83 32.38 -15.82
C GLY A 265 -27.51 31.93 -15.18
N ASP A 266 -26.37 32.32 -15.75
CA ASP A 266 -25.02 31.94 -15.27
C ASP A 266 -24.56 32.71 -14.01
N GLU A 267 -25.26 33.80 -13.68
CA GLU A 267 -24.94 34.70 -12.57
C GLU A 267 -25.27 34.11 -11.18
N TRP A 268 -25.93 32.94 -11.14
CA TRP A 268 -26.31 32.26 -9.91
C TRP A 268 -25.13 31.97 -8.96
N LYS A 269 -23.91 31.83 -9.50
CA LYS A 269 -22.69 31.63 -8.70
C LYS A 269 -22.30 32.90 -7.93
N LYS A 270 -22.51 34.07 -8.53
CA LYS A 270 -22.33 35.37 -7.85
C LYS A 270 -23.40 35.57 -6.79
N VAL A 271 -24.66 35.24 -7.13
CA VAL A 271 -25.77 35.26 -6.16
C VAL A 271 -25.46 34.38 -4.95
N ALA A 272 -24.94 33.16 -5.15
CA ALA A 272 -24.54 32.28 -4.06
C ALA A 272 -23.46 32.90 -3.15
N HIS A 273 -22.52 33.65 -3.72
CA HIS A 273 -21.49 34.36 -2.97
C HIS A 273 -22.08 35.47 -2.09
N TYR A 274 -22.94 36.31 -2.64
CA TYR A 274 -23.60 37.39 -1.88
C TYR A 274 -24.63 36.90 -0.86
N LEU A 275 -25.21 35.72 -1.09
CA LEU A 275 -26.06 35.02 -0.13
C LEU A 275 -25.24 34.33 1.00
N GLY A 276 -23.91 34.35 0.94
CA GLY A 276 -23.05 33.75 1.96
C GLY A 276 -22.96 32.22 1.89
N VAL A 277 -23.31 31.61 0.74
CA VAL A 277 -23.15 30.16 0.55
C VAL A 277 -21.67 29.86 0.35
N HIS A 278 -21.09 29.04 1.24
CA HIS A 278 -19.66 28.70 1.18
C HIS A 278 -19.27 28.11 -0.19
N LYS A 279 -18.12 28.57 -0.72
CA LYS A 279 -17.57 28.14 -2.03
C LYS A 279 -17.45 26.62 -2.15
N ALA A 280 -17.06 25.92 -1.08
CA ALA A 280 -16.99 24.46 -1.07
C ALA A 280 -18.36 23.80 -1.30
N ARG A 281 -19.44 24.38 -0.78
CA ARG A 281 -20.81 23.90 -0.98
C ARG A 281 -21.29 24.15 -2.41
N VAL A 282 -20.96 25.31 -2.98
CA VAL A 282 -21.26 25.63 -4.39
C VAL A 282 -20.55 24.64 -5.32
N GLN A 283 -19.28 24.32 -5.06
CA GLN A 283 -18.54 23.33 -5.86
C GLN A 283 -19.12 21.92 -5.75
N ALA A 284 -19.61 21.52 -4.58
CA ALA A 284 -20.31 20.24 -4.41
C ALA A 284 -21.62 20.18 -5.22
N ILE A 285 -22.39 21.27 -5.25
CA ILE A 285 -23.63 21.37 -6.05
C ILE A 285 -23.30 21.25 -7.55
N ILE A 286 -22.25 21.93 -8.02
CA ILE A 286 -21.79 21.85 -9.42
C ILE A 286 -21.37 20.42 -9.77
N ARG A 287 -20.56 19.77 -8.93
CA ARG A 287 -20.10 18.39 -9.15
C ARG A 287 -21.25 17.39 -9.25
N ASN A 288 -22.30 17.56 -8.43
CA ASN A 288 -23.47 16.68 -8.46
C ASN A 288 -24.28 16.79 -9.76
N VAL A 289 -24.16 17.91 -10.48
CA VAL A 289 -24.81 18.14 -11.77
C VAL A 289 -23.94 17.60 -12.91
N THR A 290 -22.62 17.70 -12.81
CA THR A 290 -21.70 17.18 -13.84
C THR A 290 -21.61 15.65 -13.85
N VAL A 291 -21.85 14.99 -12.72
CA VAL A 291 -21.70 13.53 -12.56
C VAL A 291 -23.05 12.79 -12.60
N GLY A 292 -24.19 13.50 -12.52
CA GLY A 292 -25.53 12.90 -12.55
C GLY A 292 -26.44 13.46 -13.65
N GLU A 293 -27.56 12.81 -13.94
CA GLU A 293 -28.60 13.25 -14.91
C GLU A 293 -29.40 14.49 -14.45
N ARG A 294 -28.80 15.43 -13.72
CA ARG A 294 -29.50 16.60 -13.16
C ARG A 294 -29.32 17.83 -14.04
N SER A 295 -30.35 18.66 -14.12
CA SER A 295 -30.32 19.89 -14.91
C SER A 295 -29.59 21.01 -14.18
N GLU A 296 -29.06 21.98 -14.94
CA GLU A 296 -28.50 23.22 -14.39
C GLU A 296 -29.54 24.02 -13.57
N ARG A 297 -30.82 23.89 -13.93
CA ARG A 297 -31.95 24.42 -13.14
C ARG A 297 -31.96 23.85 -11.72
N ASP A 298 -31.72 22.54 -11.59
CA ASP A 298 -31.74 21.86 -10.30
C ASP A 298 -30.58 22.33 -9.41
N ALA A 299 -29.42 22.63 -10.03
CA ALA A 299 -28.27 23.23 -9.36
C ALA A 299 -28.60 24.60 -8.74
N LYS A 300 -29.28 25.45 -9.53
CA LYS A 300 -29.70 26.80 -9.14
C LYS A 300 -30.71 26.75 -8.00
N TYR A 301 -31.68 25.84 -8.11
CA TYR A 301 -32.67 25.60 -7.07
C TYR A 301 -32.04 25.04 -5.78
N ASP A 302 -31.14 24.06 -5.88
CA ASP A 302 -30.43 23.47 -4.73
C ASP A 302 -29.57 24.50 -3.99
N MET A 303 -28.96 25.44 -4.72
CA MET A 303 -28.22 26.57 -4.13
C MET A 303 -29.14 27.48 -3.31
N LEU A 304 -30.25 27.92 -3.90
CA LEU A 304 -31.24 28.75 -3.20
C LEU A 304 -31.85 28.03 -1.98
N LEU A 305 -32.10 26.72 -2.13
CA LEU A 305 -32.59 25.88 -1.05
C LEU A 305 -31.55 25.69 0.07
N THR A 306 -30.26 25.64 -0.29
CA THR A 306 -29.17 25.56 0.68
C THR A 306 -29.09 26.85 1.49
N TRP A 307 -29.22 28.00 0.83
CA TRP A 307 -29.24 29.29 1.50
C TRP A 307 -30.46 29.44 2.43
N ILE A 308 -31.68 29.17 1.95
CA ILE A 308 -32.89 29.38 2.76
C ILE A 308 -32.94 28.50 4.01
N LYS A 309 -32.29 27.32 3.97
CA LYS A 309 -32.15 26.40 5.10
C LYS A 309 -31.07 26.83 6.10
N GLY A 310 -30.01 27.48 5.63
CA GLY A 310 -28.93 28.02 6.48
C GLY A 310 -29.23 29.41 7.04
N ALA A 311 -30.18 30.14 6.46
CA ALA A 311 -30.57 31.47 6.90
C ALA A 311 -31.23 31.44 8.28
N ALA A 312 -30.85 32.39 9.15
CA ALA A 312 -31.46 32.54 10.47
C ALA A 312 -32.98 32.81 10.35
N LYS A 313 -33.78 32.26 11.27
CA LYS A 313 -35.25 32.43 11.26
C LYS A 313 -35.70 33.89 11.36
N ALA A 314 -34.89 34.75 11.99
CA ALA A 314 -35.14 36.17 12.16
C ALA A 314 -34.65 37.04 10.98
N LEU A 315 -33.95 36.46 10.00
CA LEU A 315 -33.45 37.20 8.85
C LEU A 315 -34.62 37.57 7.92
N ASP A 316 -34.67 38.83 7.48
CA ASP A 316 -35.56 39.22 6.39
C ASP A 316 -35.05 38.60 5.08
N LYS A 317 -35.62 37.44 4.76
CA LYS A 317 -35.28 36.65 3.57
C LYS A 317 -35.57 37.41 2.28
N VAL A 318 -36.56 38.30 2.26
CA VAL A 318 -36.90 39.09 1.06
C VAL A 318 -35.82 40.14 0.82
N SER A 319 -35.44 40.89 1.86
CA SER A 319 -34.40 41.90 1.78
C SER A 319 -33.05 41.29 1.42
N ALA A 320 -32.64 40.21 2.10
CA ALA A 320 -31.38 39.52 1.85
C ALA A 320 -31.28 38.95 0.42
N LEU A 321 -32.36 38.36 -0.09
CA LEU A 321 -32.38 37.82 -1.46
C LEU A 321 -32.40 38.93 -2.51
N SER A 322 -33.18 40.01 -2.30
CA SER A 322 -33.17 41.14 -3.22
C SER A 322 -31.82 41.86 -3.26
N ALA A 323 -31.15 42.01 -2.12
CA ALA A 323 -29.83 42.62 -2.05
C ALA A 323 -28.78 41.75 -2.75
N ALA A 324 -28.83 40.43 -2.60
CA ALA A 324 -27.90 39.54 -3.30
C ALA A 324 -28.11 39.55 -4.82
N LEU A 325 -29.36 39.67 -5.29
CA LEU A 325 -29.70 39.77 -6.71
C LEU A 325 -29.31 41.14 -7.30
N ASP A 326 -29.53 42.23 -6.57
CA ASP A 326 -29.08 43.58 -6.96
C ASP A 326 -27.54 43.62 -7.11
N ASN A 327 -26.81 43.02 -6.16
CA ASN A 327 -25.34 42.92 -6.20
C ASN A 327 -24.80 41.93 -7.25
N SER A 328 -25.67 41.13 -7.88
CA SER A 328 -25.30 40.16 -8.92
C SER A 328 -25.76 40.59 -10.32
N ASP A 329 -26.01 41.89 -10.52
CA ASP A 329 -26.49 42.49 -11.78
C ASP A 329 -27.88 41.99 -12.24
N ARG A 330 -28.69 41.43 -11.34
CA ARG A 330 -30.04 40.89 -11.61
C ARG A 330 -31.13 41.68 -10.90
N ASN A 331 -31.15 42.98 -11.17
CA ASN A 331 -32.13 43.93 -10.64
C ASN A 331 -33.58 43.57 -11.04
N ASP A 332 -33.75 42.95 -12.22
CA ASP A 332 -35.02 42.41 -12.75
C ASP A 332 -35.64 41.37 -11.81
N LEU A 333 -34.81 40.46 -11.30
CA LEU A 333 -35.23 39.41 -10.37
C LEU A 333 -35.40 39.97 -8.95
N ALA A 334 -34.54 40.90 -8.54
CA ALA A 334 -34.65 41.56 -7.24
C ALA A 334 -35.97 42.34 -7.09
N GLU A 335 -36.44 42.97 -8.16
CA GLU A 335 -37.75 43.64 -8.19
C GLU A 335 -38.91 42.65 -8.09
N THR A 336 -38.77 41.47 -8.72
CA THR A 336 -39.77 40.39 -8.65
C THR A 336 -39.89 39.85 -7.22
N VAL A 337 -38.77 39.67 -6.52
CA VAL A 337 -38.73 39.27 -5.10
C VAL A 337 -39.35 40.35 -4.20
N ARG A 338 -39.05 41.63 -4.43
CA ARG A 338 -39.61 42.76 -3.68
C ARG A 338 -41.12 42.90 -3.86
N ARG A 339 -41.63 42.71 -5.09
CA ARG A 339 -43.07 42.74 -5.40
C ARG A 339 -43.83 41.63 -4.66
N ARG A 340 -43.27 40.42 -4.64
CA ARG A 340 -43.88 39.27 -3.93
C ARG A 340 -43.84 39.43 -2.41
N GLY A 341 -42.77 40.02 -1.88
CA GLY A 341 -42.67 40.39 -0.46
C GLY A 341 -43.72 41.41 -0.02
N LYS A 342 -43.99 42.44 -0.83
CA LYS A 342 -45.04 43.45 -0.56
C LYS A 342 -46.44 42.84 -0.59
N GLY A 343 -46.76 42.02 -1.60
CA GLY A 343 -48.05 41.33 -1.69
C GLY A 343 -48.33 40.41 -0.50
N SER A 344 -47.31 39.73 0.04
CA SER A 344 -47.46 38.88 1.23
C SER A 344 -47.66 39.67 2.53
N LEU A 345 -47.16 40.91 2.62
CA LEU A 345 -47.34 41.80 3.78
C LEU A 345 -48.75 42.41 3.80
N ASP A 346 -49.32 42.73 2.64
CA ASP A 346 -50.69 43.25 2.52
C ASP A 346 -51.74 42.18 2.88
N THR A 347 -51.53 40.92 2.46
CA THR A 347 -52.40 39.80 2.84
C THR A 347 -52.39 39.53 4.35
N ARG A 348 -51.23 39.67 5.02
CA ARG A 348 -51.10 39.53 6.48
C ARG A 348 -51.73 40.70 7.25
N ARG A 349 -51.73 41.92 6.69
CA ARG A 349 -52.42 43.07 7.28
C ARG A 349 -53.94 42.94 7.18
N MET A 350 -54.47 42.37 6.09
CA MET A 350 -55.91 42.12 5.95
C MET A 350 -56.44 41.02 6.88
N THR A 351 -55.64 39.98 7.20
CA THR A 351 -56.06 38.89 8.11
C THR A 351 -56.03 39.27 9.59
N LEU A 352 -55.38 40.36 9.96
CA LEU A 352 -55.33 40.87 11.35
C LEU A 352 -56.43 41.90 11.67
N VAL A 353 -57.28 42.24 10.69
CA VAL A 353 -58.37 43.24 10.82
C VAL A 353 -59.76 42.60 10.59
N SER A 354 -59.86 41.25 10.61
CA SER A 354 -61.13 40.51 10.52
C SER A 354 -61.48 39.80 11.81
#